data_AF-A0A2R8BWG9-F1
#
_entry.id   AF-A0A2R8BWG9-F1
#
_cell.length_a   1.000
_cell.length_b   1.000
_cell.length_c   1.000
_cell.angle_alpha   90.00
_cell.angle_beta   90.00
_cell.angle_gamma   90.00
#
_symmetry.space_group_name_H-M   'P 1'
#
loop_
_entity.id
_entity.type
_entity.pdbx_description
1 polymer ?
#
loop_
_entity_poly.entity_id
_entity_poly.type
_entity_poly.pdbx_seq_one_letter_code
_entity_poly.pdbx_strand_id
1 'polypeptide(L)'
;MIRTAILLGLFCAAPAAAQDWCEYSGLNPAERTICNDPALQWRDAALNSLWNQNDGGDGLPVSQEDWLKRRDSCGTDVGCIADAYDTRILRLRDVLTTRAAPPARPKCDNPGLSATEATICATPFLADLDAALSKLDSTMNRKPPNPDVWLAERDTCGTSPDCIETAYLDRIAGYGRLLREPDGI
;
A
#
# COMPACT_ATOMS: atom_id res chain seq x y z
N MET A 1 -4.41 -23.49 45.20
CA MET A 1 -4.77 -23.85 43.80
C MET A 1 -5.67 -22.74 43.27
N ILE A 2 -5.12 -21.77 42.53
CA ILE A 2 -5.87 -20.62 42.01
C ILE A 2 -6.32 -20.97 40.59
N ARG A 3 -7.64 -21.00 40.36
CA ARG A 3 -8.25 -21.26 39.05
C ARG A 3 -8.37 -19.93 38.30
N THR A 4 -7.51 -19.71 37.31
CA THR A 4 -7.61 -18.57 36.39
C THR A 4 -8.72 -18.84 35.38
N ALA A 5 -9.81 -18.07 35.44
CA ALA A 5 -10.87 -18.09 34.44
C ALA A 5 -10.38 -17.35 33.19
N ILE A 6 -10.35 -18.03 32.05
CA ILE A 6 -10.02 -17.45 30.75
C ILE A 6 -11.28 -16.77 30.20
N LEU A 7 -11.30 -15.44 30.22
CA LEU A 7 -12.27 -14.63 29.51
C LEU A 7 -11.93 -14.66 28.01
N LEU A 8 -12.70 -15.43 27.25
CA LEU A 8 -12.69 -15.40 25.79
C LEU A 8 -13.31 -14.06 25.34
N GLY A 9 -12.46 -13.09 25.01
CA GLY A 9 -12.88 -11.82 24.40
C GLY A 9 -13.39 -12.06 22.98
N LEU A 10 -14.70 -11.91 22.78
CA LEU A 10 -15.32 -11.91 21.46
C LEU A 10 -14.87 -10.64 20.72
N PHE A 11 -13.96 -10.78 19.76
CA PHE A 11 -13.62 -9.72 18.81
C PHE A 11 -14.80 -9.53 17.86
N CYS A 12 -15.66 -8.55 18.12
CA CYS A 12 -16.57 -8.03 17.11
C CYS A 12 -15.72 -7.28 16.07
N ALA A 13 -15.52 -7.87 14.89
CA ALA A 13 -15.12 -7.10 13.73
C ALA A 13 -16.22 -6.08 13.43
N ALA A 14 -15.91 -4.79 13.51
CA ALA A 14 -16.86 -3.76 13.13
C ALA A 14 -17.24 -3.95 11.65
N PRO A 15 -18.53 -3.90 11.29
CA PRO A 15 -18.92 -3.95 9.90
C PRO A 15 -18.31 -2.76 9.16
N ALA A 16 -17.77 -3.01 7.96
CA ALA A 16 -17.48 -1.93 7.03
C ALA A 16 -18.78 -1.14 6.81
N ALA A 17 -18.75 0.17 7.04
CA ALA A 17 -19.91 1.00 6.73
C ALA A 17 -20.15 0.93 5.21
N ALA A 18 -21.40 0.67 4.82
CA ALA A 18 -21.82 0.77 3.44
C ALA A 18 -21.64 2.24 2.97
N GLN A 19 -21.39 2.42 1.68
CA GLN A 19 -21.25 3.76 1.10
C GLN A 19 -22.58 4.52 1.19
N ASP A 20 -22.54 5.84 1.36
CA ASP A 20 -23.76 6.68 1.48
C ASP A 20 -24.70 6.53 0.27
N TRP A 21 -24.13 6.26 -0.92
CA TRP A 21 -24.90 6.06 -2.15
C TRP A 21 -25.61 4.70 -2.21
N CYS A 22 -25.31 3.76 -1.30
CA CYS A 22 -26.00 2.47 -1.22
C CYS A 22 -27.47 2.59 -0.83
N GLU A 23 -27.90 3.74 -0.30
CA GLU A 23 -29.30 4.01 0.02
C GLU A 23 -30.12 4.44 -1.21
N TYR A 24 -29.49 4.65 -2.36
CA TYR A 24 -30.17 5.14 -3.56
C TYR A 24 -31.06 4.05 -4.16
N SER A 25 -32.24 4.45 -4.66
CA SER A 25 -33.21 3.49 -5.23
C SER A 25 -32.85 3.04 -6.66
N GLY A 26 -31.98 3.78 -7.35
CA GLY A 26 -31.62 3.58 -8.76
C GLY A 26 -30.39 2.71 -9.02
N LEU A 27 -29.92 1.92 -8.04
CA LEU A 27 -28.68 1.15 -8.19
C LEU A 27 -28.76 0.13 -9.32
N ASN A 28 -27.74 0.15 -10.17
CA ASN A 28 -27.51 -0.87 -11.18
C ASN A 28 -27.09 -2.21 -10.52
N PRO A 29 -27.00 -3.32 -11.29
CA PRO A 29 -26.65 -4.63 -10.73
C PRO A 29 -25.28 -4.69 -10.02
N ALA A 30 -24.26 -4.00 -10.55
CA ALA A 30 -22.92 -3.96 -9.97
C ALA A 30 -22.91 -3.15 -8.67
N GLU A 31 -23.53 -1.97 -8.70
CA GLU A 31 -23.73 -1.12 -7.53
C GLU A 31 -24.45 -1.84 -6.40
N ARG A 32 -25.52 -2.58 -6.71
CA ARG A 32 -26.23 -3.40 -5.73
C ARG A 32 -25.37 -4.53 -5.19
N THR A 33 -24.51 -5.13 -6.02
CA THR A 33 -23.57 -6.17 -5.61
C THR A 33 -22.52 -5.60 -4.66
N ILE A 34 -21.94 -4.44 -4.99
CA ILE A 34 -20.99 -3.71 -4.15
C ILE A 34 -21.62 -3.40 -2.79
N CYS A 35 -22.84 -2.88 -2.77
CA CYS A 35 -23.53 -2.54 -1.51
C CYS A 35 -23.89 -3.75 -0.63
N ASN A 36 -23.90 -4.97 -1.17
CA ASN A 36 -24.20 -6.18 -0.42
C ASN A 36 -22.97 -7.05 -0.10
N ASP A 37 -21.79 -6.70 -0.62
CA ASP A 37 -20.54 -7.43 -0.39
C ASP A 37 -19.53 -6.57 0.40
N PRO A 38 -19.21 -6.92 1.66
CA PRO A 38 -18.29 -6.13 2.49
C PRO A 38 -16.88 -5.96 1.91
N ALA A 39 -16.38 -6.93 1.15
CA ALA A 39 -15.05 -6.85 0.54
C ALA A 39 -15.04 -5.87 -0.65
N LEU A 40 -16.14 -5.78 -1.39
CA LEU A 40 -16.34 -4.76 -2.43
C LEU A 40 -16.59 -3.37 -1.84
N GLN A 41 -17.35 -3.26 -0.74
CA GLN A 41 -17.52 -1.98 -0.03
C GLN A 41 -16.18 -1.40 0.43
N TRP A 42 -15.29 -2.25 0.97
CA TRP A 42 -13.95 -1.82 1.39
C TRP A 42 -13.11 -1.32 0.21
N ARG A 43 -13.18 -1.99 -0.94
CA ARG A 43 -12.50 -1.57 -2.17
C ARG A 43 -13.02 -0.23 -2.68
N ASP A 44 -14.34 -0.02 -2.64
CA ASP A 44 -14.94 1.26 -3.01
C ASP A 44 -14.44 2.39 -2.09
N ALA A 45 -14.43 2.17 -0.78
CA ALA A 45 -13.88 3.12 0.19
C ALA A 45 -12.40 3.43 -0.07
N ALA A 46 -11.59 2.40 -0.34
CA ALA A 46 -10.17 2.55 -0.63
C ALA A 46 -9.94 3.38 -1.90
N LEU A 47 -10.69 3.12 -2.97
CA LEU A 47 -10.63 3.89 -4.20
C LEU A 47 -11.04 5.35 -3.96
N ASN A 48 -12.15 5.60 -3.25
CA ASN A 48 -12.62 6.95 -2.94
C ASN A 48 -11.60 7.75 -2.13
N SER A 49 -10.91 7.10 -1.18
CA SER A 49 -9.82 7.72 -0.43
C SER A 49 -8.66 8.16 -1.33
N LEU A 50 -8.24 7.31 -2.27
CA LEU A 50 -7.17 7.64 -3.23
C LEU A 50 -7.61 8.72 -4.23
N TRP A 51 -8.85 8.65 -4.69
CA TRP A 51 -9.44 9.64 -5.59
C TRP A 51 -9.45 11.04 -4.96
N ASN A 52 -9.87 11.14 -3.70
CA ASN A 52 -9.90 12.42 -2.96
C ASN A 52 -8.50 12.98 -2.69
N GLN A 53 -7.50 12.12 -2.47
CA GLN A 53 -6.10 12.54 -2.35
C GLN A 53 -5.54 13.14 -3.65
N ASN A 54 -6.21 12.91 -4.78
CA ASN A 54 -5.80 13.37 -6.09
C ASN A 54 -6.59 14.60 -6.58
N ASP A 55 -7.19 15.37 -5.66
CA ASP A 55 -8.04 16.55 -5.92
C ASP A 55 -9.17 16.29 -6.95
N GLY A 56 -9.65 15.05 -7.04
CA GLY A 56 -10.68 14.66 -8.00
C GLY A 56 -10.23 14.63 -9.47
N GLY A 57 -8.92 14.72 -9.74
CA GLY A 57 -8.33 14.55 -11.06
C GLY A 57 -7.38 13.35 -11.09
N ASP A 58 -7.84 12.20 -11.60
CA ASP A 58 -7.09 10.94 -11.56
C ASP A 58 -5.71 10.99 -12.23
N GLY A 59 -5.46 11.89 -13.17
CA GLY A 59 -4.24 11.85 -13.98
C GLY A 59 -4.12 10.58 -14.80
N LEU A 60 -5.21 9.82 -14.92
CA LEU A 60 -5.25 8.55 -15.61
C LEU A 60 -5.79 8.75 -17.04
N PRO A 61 -5.30 7.99 -18.02
CA PRO A 61 -5.79 8.09 -19.40
C PRO A 61 -7.27 7.70 -19.55
N VAL A 62 -7.77 6.84 -18.66
CA VAL A 62 -9.17 6.42 -18.60
C VAL A 62 -9.87 7.28 -17.56
N SER A 63 -10.88 8.03 -18.01
CA SER A 63 -11.70 8.85 -17.13
C SER A 63 -12.41 8.01 -16.06
N GLN A 64 -12.73 8.61 -14.92
CA GLN A 64 -13.53 7.96 -13.88
C GLN A 64 -14.88 7.47 -14.39
N GLU A 65 -15.52 8.22 -15.28
CA GLU A 65 -16.79 7.84 -15.90
C GLU A 65 -16.65 6.57 -16.75
N ASP A 66 -15.59 6.48 -17.56
CA ASP A 66 -15.34 5.29 -18.37
C ASP A 66 -14.93 4.09 -17.53
N TRP A 67 -14.23 4.32 -16.42
CA TRP A 67 -13.94 3.27 -15.46
C TRP A 67 -15.21 2.74 -14.78
N LEU A 68 -16.13 3.62 -14.36
CA LEU A 68 -17.42 3.22 -13.79
C LEU A 68 -18.23 2.36 -14.78
N LYS A 69 -18.31 2.76 -16.05
CA LYS A 69 -18.96 1.96 -17.11
C LYS A 69 -18.34 0.56 -17.24
N ARG A 70 -17.00 0.45 -17.18
CA ARG A 70 -16.30 -0.84 -17.24
C ARG A 70 -16.60 -1.70 -16.01
N ARG A 71 -16.55 -1.13 -14.82
CA ARG A 71 -16.95 -1.82 -13.57
C ARG A 71 -18.39 -2.32 -13.68
N ASP A 72 -19.31 -1.48 -14.13
CA ASP A 72 -20.74 -1.80 -14.20
C ASP A 72 -21.05 -2.88 -15.23
N SER A 73 -20.20 -3.02 -16.26
CA SER A 73 -20.32 -4.11 -17.24
C SER A 73 -20.11 -5.51 -16.64
N CYS A 74 -19.52 -5.62 -15.44
CA CYS A 74 -19.40 -6.88 -14.69
C CYS A 74 -20.75 -7.41 -14.16
N GLY A 75 -21.80 -6.58 -14.11
CA GLY A 75 -23.10 -7.01 -13.60
C GLY A 75 -23.04 -7.43 -12.14
N THR A 76 -23.22 -8.72 -11.83
CA THR A 76 -23.21 -9.24 -10.43
C THR A 76 -21.99 -10.10 -10.11
N ASP A 77 -21.01 -10.17 -11.02
CA ASP A 77 -19.79 -10.95 -10.83
C ASP A 77 -18.85 -10.25 -9.85
N VAL A 78 -18.78 -10.78 -8.62
CA VAL A 78 -17.94 -10.24 -7.54
C VAL A 78 -16.45 -10.26 -7.92
N GLY A 79 -15.98 -11.29 -8.62
CA GLY A 79 -14.57 -11.40 -9.03
C GLY A 79 -14.21 -10.34 -10.06
N CYS A 80 -15.06 -10.19 -11.09
CA CYS A 80 -14.89 -9.14 -12.10
C CYS A 80 -14.89 -7.73 -11.49
N ILE A 81 -15.81 -7.45 -10.57
CA ILE A 81 -15.88 -6.16 -9.88
C ILE A 81 -14.63 -5.93 -9.03
N ALA A 82 -14.18 -6.94 -8.27
CA ALA A 82 -12.98 -6.87 -7.46
C ALA A 82 -11.73 -6.55 -8.31
N ASP A 83 -11.55 -7.26 -9.43
CA ASP A 83 -10.42 -7.03 -10.34
C ASP A 83 -10.43 -5.60 -10.94
N ALA A 84 -11.63 -5.09 -11.25
CA ALA A 84 -11.80 -3.72 -11.75
C ALA A 84 -11.39 -2.66 -10.71
N TYR A 85 -11.70 -2.91 -9.42
CA TYR A 85 -11.27 -2.06 -8.31
C TYR A 85 -9.76 -2.18 -8.07
N ASP A 86 -9.23 -3.39 -7.93
CA ASP A 86 -7.83 -3.63 -7.60
C ASP A 86 -6.91 -3.02 -8.67
N THR A 87 -7.26 -3.19 -9.94
CA THR A 87 -6.56 -2.54 -11.06
C THR A 87 -6.56 -1.01 -10.93
N ARG A 88 -7.70 -0.40 -10.61
CA ARG A 88 -7.84 1.05 -10.54
C ARG A 88 -7.14 1.65 -9.33
N ILE A 89 -7.23 0.98 -8.20
CA ILE A 89 -6.53 1.32 -6.96
C ILE A 89 -5.01 1.35 -7.20
N LEU A 90 -4.47 0.32 -7.86
CA LEU A 90 -3.05 0.27 -8.21
C LEU A 90 -2.63 1.45 -9.09
N ARG A 91 -3.44 1.79 -10.10
CA ARG A 91 -3.17 2.93 -11.00
C ARG A 91 -3.24 4.27 -10.28
N LEU A 92 -4.22 4.48 -9.41
CA LEU A 92 -4.31 5.72 -8.62
C LEU A 92 -3.14 5.85 -7.65
N ARG A 93 -2.71 4.75 -7.00
CA ARG A 93 -1.50 4.74 -6.17
C ARG A 93 -0.25 5.07 -6.97
N ASP A 94 -0.10 4.53 -8.18
CA ASP A 94 1.03 4.82 -9.07
C ASP A 94 1.08 6.32 -9.45
N VAL A 95 -0.06 6.93 -9.76
CA VAL A 95 -0.13 8.38 -10.02
C VAL A 95 0.23 9.19 -8.77
N LEU A 96 -0.32 8.84 -7.61
CA LEU A 96 -0.04 9.55 -6.36
C LEU A 96 1.43 9.43 -5.95
N THR A 97 2.03 8.26 -6.08
CA THR A 97 3.46 8.06 -5.83
C THR A 97 4.33 8.80 -6.85
N THR A 98 3.96 8.81 -8.13
CA THR A 98 4.67 9.59 -9.16
C THR A 98 4.58 11.11 -8.92
N ARG A 99 3.42 11.63 -8.50
CA ARG A 99 3.21 13.05 -8.19
C ARG A 99 3.86 13.47 -6.88
N ALA A 100 3.91 12.57 -5.91
CA ALA A 100 4.54 12.77 -4.62
C ALA A 100 6.04 12.43 -4.63
N ALA A 101 6.61 12.08 -5.79
CA ALA A 101 8.00 11.64 -5.90
C ALA A 101 8.91 12.56 -5.08
N PRO A 102 9.54 12.05 -4.00
CA PRO A 102 10.36 12.87 -3.15
C PRO A 102 11.49 13.49 -3.98
N PRO A 103 12.01 14.68 -3.60
CA PRO A 103 13.20 15.19 -4.26
C PRO A 103 14.24 14.07 -4.26
N ALA A 104 14.80 13.81 -5.45
CA ALA A 104 15.84 12.81 -5.61
C ALA A 104 16.88 13.03 -4.50
N ARG A 105 17.20 11.96 -3.76
CA ARG A 105 18.22 12.03 -2.71
C ARG A 105 19.50 12.58 -3.33
N PRO A 106 20.39 13.28 -2.59
CA PRO A 106 21.69 13.68 -3.15
C PRO A 106 22.49 12.51 -3.76
N LYS A 107 22.21 11.28 -3.31
CA LYS A 107 22.80 10.05 -3.87
C LYS A 107 22.29 9.73 -5.29
N CYS A 108 21.05 10.08 -5.63
CA CYS A 108 20.45 9.83 -6.94
C CYS A 108 21.07 10.68 -8.07
N ASP A 109 21.81 11.73 -7.73
CA ASP A 109 22.57 12.55 -8.68
C ASP A 109 23.97 11.97 -8.98
N ASN A 110 24.36 10.87 -8.34
CA ASN A 110 25.67 10.26 -8.51
C ASN A 110 25.73 9.43 -9.81
N PRO A 111 26.69 9.68 -10.73
CA PRO A 111 26.82 8.89 -11.96
C PRO A 111 27.29 7.44 -11.74
N GLY A 112 27.70 7.06 -10.52
CA GLY A 112 28.21 5.73 -10.17
C GLY A 112 27.22 4.82 -9.43
N LEU A 113 25.90 4.97 -9.63
CA LEU A 113 24.91 4.14 -8.94
C LEU A 113 24.99 2.67 -9.35
N SER A 114 24.77 1.77 -8.39
CA SER A 114 24.48 0.37 -8.70
C SER A 114 23.15 0.26 -9.45
N ALA A 115 22.92 -0.84 -10.16
CA ALA A 115 21.65 -1.07 -10.87
C ALA A 115 20.43 -1.00 -9.92
N THR A 116 20.61 -1.48 -8.68
CA THR A 116 19.61 -1.38 -7.62
C THR A 116 19.38 0.05 -7.18
N GLU A 117 20.42 0.83 -6.91
CA GLU A 117 20.28 2.25 -6.55
C GLU A 117 19.64 3.08 -7.66
N ALA A 118 19.99 2.83 -8.93
CA ALA A 118 19.33 3.46 -10.07
C ALA A 118 17.83 3.10 -10.13
N THR A 119 17.48 1.83 -9.85
CA THR A 119 16.08 1.36 -9.81
C THR A 119 15.31 2.01 -8.66
N ILE A 120 15.92 2.12 -7.48
CA ILE A 120 15.34 2.83 -6.32
C ILE A 120 15.08 4.29 -6.67
N CYS A 121 16.06 4.99 -7.25
CA CYS A 121 15.92 6.39 -7.64
C CYS A 121 14.88 6.62 -8.76
N ALA A 122 14.70 5.66 -9.66
CA ALA A 122 13.74 5.75 -10.77
C ALA A 122 12.31 5.30 -10.38
N THR A 123 12.13 4.65 -9.23
CA THR A 123 10.84 4.09 -8.82
C THR A 123 10.31 4.83 -7.59
N PRO A 124 9.26 5.66 -7.71
CA PRO A 124 8.81 6.52 -6.61
C PRO A 124 8.50 5.77 -5.32
N PHE A 125 7.81 4.64 -5.40
CA PHE A 125 7.51 3.81 -4.23
C PHE A 125 8.75 3.24 -3.54
N LEU A 126 9.78 2.82 -4.30
CA LEU A 126 11.04 2.36 -3.70
C LEU A 126 11.84 3.51 -3.11
N ALA A 127 11.79 4.69 -3.73
CA ALA A 127 12.38 5.91 -3.17
C ALA A 127 11.72 6.30 -1.83
N ASP A 128 10.40 6.13 -1.71
CA ASP A 128 9.67 6.36 -0.45
C ASP A 128 10.06 5.36 0.64
N LEU A 129 10.14 4.06 0.33
CA LEU A 129 10.62 3.05 1.27
C LEU A 129 12.04 3.35 1.76
N ASP A 130 12.90 3.81 0.86
CA ASP A 130 14.25 4.21 1.19
C ASP A 130 14.31 5.45 2.08
N ALA A 131 13.50 6.47 1.79
CA ALA A 131 13.37 7.66 2.62
C ALA A 131 12.83 7.31 4.02
N ALA A 132 11.83 6.43 4.08
CA ALA A 132 11.26 5.94 5.33
C ALA A 132 12.30 5.19 6.17
N LEU A 133 13.08 4.29 5.57
CA LEU A 133 14.17 3.60 6.26
C LEU A 133 15.24 4.59 6.74
N SER A 134 15.62 5.57 5.93
CA SER A 134 16.56 6.64 6.31
C SER A 134 16.03 7.46 7.51
N LYS A 135 14.72 7.69 7.57
CA LYS A 135 14.07 8.35 8.70
C LYS A 135 14.10 7.50 9.96
N LEU A 136 13.84 6.19 9.86
CA LEU A 136 13.98 5.25 10.99
C LEU A 136 15.42 5.23 11.49
N ASP A 137 16.39 5.18 10.58
CA ASP A 137 17.81 5.18 10.92
C ASP A 137 18.27 6.45 11.64
N SER A 138 17.74 7.61 11.27
CA SER A 138 18.05 8.87 11.96
C SER A 138 17.30 9.05 13.28
N THR A 139 16.15 8.38 13.45
CA THR A 139 15.27 8.58 14.60
C THR A 139 15.49 7.55 15.71
N MET A 140 15.80 6.30 15.36
CA MET A 140 15.89 5.20 16.31
C MET A 140 17.31 4.95 16.81
N ASN A 141 17.44 4.82 18.14
CA ASN A 141 18.71 4.48 18.79
C ASN A 141 19.07 3.00 18.62
N ARG A 142 18.08 2.10 18.65
CA ARG A 142 18.26 0.66 18.37
C ARG A 142 18.02 0.41 16.89
N LYS A 143 18.96 -0.26 16.23
CA LYS A 143 18.94 -0.52 14.78
C LYS A 143 19.20 -1.99 14.50
N PRO A 144 18.63 -2.58 13.43
CA PRO A 144 19.01 -3.91 13.01
C PRO A 144 20.51 -3.97 12.71
N PRO A 145 21.19 -5.09 13.03
CA PRO A 145 22.63 -5.20 12.86
C PRO A 145 23.04 -5.24 11.38
N ASN A 146 24.35 -5.14 11.13
CA ASN A 146 25.00 -5.38 9.83
C ASN A 146 24.38 -4.60 8.65
N PRO A 147 24.35 -3.25 8.68
CA PRO A 147 23.81 -2.45 7.59
C PRO A 147 24.53 -2.70 6.26
N ASP A 148 25.85 -2.91 6.29
CA ASP A 148 26.64 -3.15 5.07
C ASP A 148 26.33 -4.51 4.42
N VAL A 149 26.07 -5.54 5.23
CA VAL A 149 25.65 -6.86 4.74
C VAL A 149 24.27 -6.76 4.09
N TRP A 150 23.33 -6.09 4.76
CA TRP A 150 22.00 -5.88 4.19
C TRP A 150 22.05 -5.09 2.88
N LEU A 151 22.87 -4.04 2.80
CA LEU A 151 23.06 -3.28 1.56
C LEU A 151 23.60 -4.17 0.43
N ALA A 152 24.60 -5.00 0.72
CA ALA A 152 25.17 -5.92 -0.27
C ALA A 152 24.15 -6.96 -0.74
N GLU A 153 23.38 -7.55 0.18
CA GLU A 153 22.30 -8.50 -0.15
C GLU A 153 21.20 -7.84 -0.97
N ARG A 154 20.73 -6.65 -0.58
CA ARG A 154 19.74 -5.86 -1.34
C ARG A 154 20.23 -5.59 -2.77
N ASP A 155 21.50 -5.22 -2.93
CA ASP A 155 22.06 -4.90 -4.24
C ASP A 155 22.17 -6.12 -5.17
N THR A 156 22.04 -7.36 -4.65
CA THR A 156 21.89 -8.55 -5.50
C THR A 156 20.55 -8.59 -6.25
N CYS A 157 19.53 -7.82 -5.83
CA CYS A 157 18.25 -7.72 -6.53
C CYS A 157 18.36 -7.10 -7.94
N GLY A 158 19.46 -6.40 -8.25
CA GLY A 158 19.64 -5.74 -9.53
C GLY A 158 18.51 -4.75 -9.79
N THR A 159 17.74 -4.96 -10.87
CA THR A 159 16.64 -4.06 -11.28
C THR A 159 15.25 -4.60 -10.96
N SER A 160 15.09 -5.62 -10.11
CA SER A 160 13.79 -6.21 -9.77
C SER A 160 13.08 -5.38 -8.68
N PRO A 161 11.96 -4.69 -8.97
CA PRO A 161 11.28 -3.86 -7.97
C PRO A 161 10.74 -4.67 -6.79
N ASP A 162 10.10 -5.82 -7.05
CA ASP A 162 9.50 -6.67 -6.01
C ASP A 162 10.56 -7.23 -5.03
N CYS A 163 11.74 -7.57 -5.54
CA CYS A 163 12.87 -8.01 -4.72
C CYS A 163 13.38 -6.89 -3.81
N ILE A 164 13.55 -5.69 -4.39
CA ILE A 164 14.02 -4.51 -3.65
C ILE A 164 13.01 -4.12 -2.58
N GLU A 165 11.72 -4.09 -2.93
CA GLU A 165 10.63 -3.83 -1.99
C GLU A 165 10.69 -4.80 -0.80
N THR A 166 10.77 -6.10 -1.07
CA THR A 166 10.84 -7.14 -0.03
C THR A 166 12.03 -6.89 0.89
N ALA A 167 13.21 -6.58 0.34
CA ALA A 167 14.41 -6.28 1.12
C ALA A 167 14.26 -5.04 2.02
N TYR A 168 13.54 -4.01 1.58
CA TYR A 168 13.21 -2.83 2.40
C TYR A 168 12.21 -3.16 3.51
N LEU A 169 11.12 -3.85 3.16
CA LEU A 169 10.08 -4.22 4.12
C LEU A 169 10.63 -5.12 5.23
N ASP A 170 11.48 -6.09 4.90
CA ASP A 170 12.15 -6.97 5.88
C ASP A 170 13.05 -6.18 6.83
N ARG A 171 13.78 -5.19 6.29
CA ARG A 171 14.64 -4.32 7.10
C ARG A 171 13.83 -3.45 8.04
N ILE A 172 12.76 -2.81 7.55
CA ILE A 172 11.84 -2.00 8.34
C ILE A 172 11.17 -2.86 9.44
N ALA A 173 10.74 -4.07 9.11
CA ALA A 173 10.20 -5.02 10.08
C ALA A 173 11.20 -5.37 11.19
N GLY A 174 12.51 -5.36 10.89
CA GLY A 174 13.59 -5.47 11.87
C GLY A 174 13.57 -4.37 12.93
N TYR A 175 13.33 -3.12 12.55
CA TYR A 175 13.13 -2.02 13.53
C TYR A 175 11.89 -2.29 14.39
N GLY A 176 10.80 -2.75 13.77
CA GLY A 176 9.58 -3.11 14.48
C GLY A 176 9.77 -4.22 15.51
N ARG A 177 10.62 -5.23 15.22
CA ARG A 177 10.99 -6.28 16.20
C ARG A 177 11.71 -5.69 17.42
N LEU A 178 12.70 -4.84 17.18
CA LEU A 178 13.47 -4.19 18.26
C LEU A 178 12.60 -3.32 19.17
N LEU A 179 11.54 -2.70 18.63
CA LEU A 179 10.59 -1.91 19.44
C LEU A 179 9.70 -2.76 20.34
N ARG A 180 9.46 -4.04 19.99
CA ARG A 180 8.62 -4.95 20.78
C ARG A 180 9.38 -5.68 21.88
N GLU A 181 10.70 -5.69 21.81
CA GLU A 181 11.56 -6.33 22.82
C GLU A 181 11.90 -5.29 23.89
N PRO A 182 11.29 -5.35 25.08
CA PRO A 182 11.42 -4.30 26.10
C PRO A 182 12.85 -4.17 26.62
N ASP A 183 13.63 -5.25 26.63
CA ASP A 183 15.05 -5.27 27.04
C ASP A 183 15.78 -6.36 26.25
N GLY A 184 16.92 -6.02 25.64
CA GLY A 184 17.70 -6.96 24.83
C GLY A 184 18.22 -8.14 25.65
N ILE A 185 17.69 -9.34 25.35
CA ILE A 185 18.30 -10.64 25.63
C ILE A 185 18.41 -11.38 24.30
#